data_AF-A0A101GZK0-F1
#
_entry.id   AF-A0A101GZK0-F1
#
_cell.length_a   1.000
_cell.length_b   1.000
_cell.length_c   1.000
_cell.angle_alpha   90.00
_cell.angle_beta   90.00
_cell.angle_gamma   90.00
#
_symmetry.space_group_name_H-M   'P 1'
#
loop_
_entity.id
_entity.type
_entity.pdbx_description
1 polymer ?
#
loop_
_entity_poly.entity_id
_entity_poly.type
_entity_poly.pdbx_seq_one_letter_code
_entity_poly.pdbx_strand_id
1 'polypeptide(L)'
;MKKKGFITILLLLAIGGLIFFLARKPKEEVELDEKEDTQVEEEVTEKGEEPKEEYEYTGDTDFTEFSSDTQVLGEETEATFAIEELEDVSRDGFHQFTFTLTTGDEEEPFVTASYLSNMGVVRVDFQGISRDSTDIGYQQEREVDKEGVLKIYHNISADADQELYDIGVSRSTIFFLTSEQIEKGKWYVILQVKYPGAADVDVDLGSENFSEDDQSIVGVTAEDGATISSYSYSSGTGLLKLVWTVTSQVDNPIPSVSATYNEDDELVVTFDSLATDRVAAFGDTLTLPSSIIAEVERVGDSSVYTFTGLDEVREYKLSASLSPNQVILEIR
;
A
#
# COMPACT_ATOMS: atom_id res chain seq x y z
N MET A 1 -42.14 5.33 35.90
CA MET A 1 -41.64 4.59 34.71
C MET A 1 -41.56 5.42 33.42
N LYS A 2 -41.46 6.77 33.43
CA LYS A 2 -41.45 7.59 32.19
C LYS A 2 -40.13 8.34 31.88
N LYS A 3 -39.13 8.33 32.77
CA LYS A 3 -37.84 9.04 32.53
C LYS A 3 -36.77 8.20 31.84
N LYS A 4 -36.77 6.87 32.02
CA LYS A 4 -35.78 5.98 31.39
C LYS A 4 -36.02 5.80 29.88
N GLY A 5 -37.27 5.74 29.43
CA GLY A 5 -37.61 5.67 28.00
C GLY A 5 -37.20 6.92 27.21
N PHE A 6 -37.28 8.11 27.83
CA PHE A 6 -36.93 9.37 27.17
C PHE A 6 -35.42 9.51 26.93
N ILE A 7 -34.59 9.07 27.88
CA ILE A 7 -33.12 9.08 27.75
C ILE A 7 -32.66 8.10 26.67
N THR A 8 -33.31 6.93 26.57
CA THR A 8 -32.93 5.91 25.58
C THR A 8 -33.22 6.37 24.14
N ILE A 9 -34.32 7.12 23.94
CA ILE A 9 -34.67 7.70 22.63
C ILE A 9 -33.73 8.85 22.25
N LEU A 10 -33.32 9.68 23.22
CA LEU A 10 -32.35 10.76 23.01
C LEU A 10 -30.97 10.21 22.63
N LEU A 11 -30.56 9.10 23.23
CA LEU A 11 -29.27 8.46 22.94
C LEU A 11 -29.27 7.83 21.53
N LEU A 12 -30.39 7.22 21.12
CA LEU A 12 -30.55 6.69 19.76
C LEU A 12 -30.60 7.80 18.69
N LEU A 13 -31.18 8.96 19.00
CA LEU A 13 -31.16 10.11 18.10
C LEU A 13 -29.77 10.77 18.02
N ALA A 14 -29.01 10.78 19.11
CA ALA A 14 -27.64 11.25 19.11
C ALA A 14 -26.72 10.32 18.29
N ILE A 15 -26.84 9.01 18.46
CA ILE A 15 -26.09 8.02 17.68
C ILE A 15 -26.51 8.04 16.21
N GLY A 16 -27.82 8.09 15.92
CA GLY A 16 -28.33 8.23 14.55
C GLY A 16 -27.89 9.54 13.89
N GLY A 17 -27.81 10.64 14.65
CA GLY A 17 -27.28 11.91 14.19
C GLY A 17 -25.77 11.87 13.93
N LEU A 18 -25.00 11.14 14.75
CA LEU A 18 -23.56 10.97 14.56
C LEU A 18 -23.24 10.11 13.33
N ILE A 19 -23.98 9.01 13.13
CA ILE A 19 -23.87 8.15 11.95
C ILE A 19 -24.28 8.91 10.68
N PHE A 20 -25.36 9.70 10.74
CA PHE A 20 -25.77 10.55 9.63
C PHE A 20 -24.77 11.67 9.33
N PHE A 21 -24.06 12.20 10.34
CA PHE A 21 -23.04 13.24 10.15
C PHE A 21 -21.73 12.67 9.55
N LEU A 22 -21.33 11.47 9.97
CA LEU A 22 -20.19 10.75 9.39
C LEU A 22 -20.45 10.31 7.94
N ALA A 23 -21.67 9.89 7.62
CA ALA A 23 -22.05 9.50 6.26
C ALA A 23 -22.23 10.68 5.27
N ARG A 24 -22.15 11.93 5.73
CA ARG A 24 -22.44 13.12 4.92
C ARG A 24 -21.32 14.15 4.85
N LYS A 25 -20.11 13.85 5.36
CA LYS A 25 -18.96 14.70 5.05
C LYS A 25 -18.71 14.63 3.53
N PRO A 26 -18.71 15.76 2.81
CA PRO A 26 -18.29 15.77 1.42
C PRO A 26 -16.82 15.34 1.37
N LYS A 27 -16.51 14.38 0.50
CA LYS A 27 -15.13 14.11 0.10
C LYS A 27 -14.65 15.36 -0.64
N GLU A 28 -13.65 16.04 -0.10
CA GLU A 28 -13.02 17.18 -0.75
C GLU A 28 -12.13 16.62 -1.87
N GLU A 29 -12.42 17.02 -3.10
CA GLU A 29 -11.60 16.73 -4.27
C GLU A 29 -10.28 17.48 -4.12
N VAL A 30 -9.15 16.75 -4.16
CA VAL A 30 -7.83 17.36 -4.24
C VAL A 30 -7.60 17.75 -5.69
N GLU A 31 -7.90 19.00 -6.04
CA GLU A 31 -7.44 19.61 -7.29
C GLU A 31 -5.93 19.84 -7.20
N LEU A 32 -5.17 19.20 -8.10
CA LEU A 32 -3.76 19.51 -8.32
C LEU A 32 -3.69 20.82 -9.11
N ASP A 33 -3.03 21.82 -8.51
CA ASP A 33 -2.85 23.16 -9.05
C ASP A 33 -2.08 23.10 -10.38
N GLU A 34 -2.75 23.45 -11.49
CA GLU A 34 -2.12 23.67 -12.79
C GLU A 34 -1.22 24.92 -12.73
N LYS A 35 0.07 24.75 -13.00
CA LYS A 35 0.90 25.87 -13.47
C LYS A 35 1.53 25.54 -14.80
N GLU A 36 1.14 26.37 -15.77
CA GLU A 36 1.61 26.45 -17.13
C GLU A 36 3.13 26.43 -17.25
N ASP A 37 3.56 25.65 -18.23
CA ASP A 37 4.83 25.64 -18.95
C ASP A 37 5.54 27.00 -19.03
N THR A 38 6.82 27.00 -18.69
CA THR A 38 7.79 27.86 -19.36
C THR A 38 9.04 27.05 -19.65
N GLN A 39 9.23 26.77 -20.94
CA GLN A 39 10.41 26.16 -21.54
C GLN A 39 11.72 26.82 -21.06
N VAL A 40 12.64 26.00 -20.53
CA VAL A 40 14.08 26.29 -20.53
C VAL A 40 14.82 25.00 -20.88
N GLU A 41 15.69 25.11 -21.88
CA GLU A 41 16.53 24.07 -22.47
C GLU A 41 17.37 23.27 -21.46
N GLU A 42 17.53 21.99 -21.79
CA GLU A 42 18.42 21.01 -21.17
C GLU A 42 19.87 21.48 -21.06
N GLU A 43 20.44 21.41 -19.85
CA GLU A 43 21.81 20.96 -19.66
C GLU A 43 21.76 19.69 -18.79
N VAL A 44 21.89 18.55 -19.47
CA VAL A 44 22.10 17.24 -18.85
C VAL A 44 23.42 17.29 -18.07
N THR A 45 23.33 17.45 -16.76
CA THR A 45 24.44 17.13 -15.86
C THR A 45 24.18 15.75 -15.30
N GLU A 46 24.88 14.78 -15.88
CA GLU A 46 24.99 13.39 -15.45
C GLU A 46 25.39 13.37 -13.96
N LYS A 47 24.40 13.19 -13.07
CA LYS A 47 24.62 12.97 -11.64
C LYS A 47 24.94 11.48 -11.52
N GLY A 48 26.24 11.17 -11.49
CA GLY A 48 26.71 9.79 -11.36
C GLY A 48 26.08 9.11 -10.15
N GLU A 49 25.52 7.93 -10.37
CA GLU A 49 25.21 6.98 -9.31
C GLU A 49 26.50 6.70 -8.53
N GLU A 50 26.52 7.08 -7.25
CA GLU A 50 27.55 6.58 -6.35
C GLU A 50 27.33 5.06 -6.17
N PRO A 51 28.38 4.23 -6.29
CA PRO A 51 28.23 2.80 -6.11
C PRO A 51 27.77 2.51 -4.67
N LYS A 52 26.60 1.87 -4.52
CA LYS A 52 26.15 1.31 -3.24
C LYS A 52 27.25 0.36 -2.75
N GLU A 53 27.96 0.73 -1.68
CA GLU A 53 28.95 -0.17 -1.06
C GLU A 53 28.23 -1.42 -0.55
N GLU A 54 28.60 -2.59 -1.10
CA GLU A 54 28.13 -3.86 -0.59
C GLU A 54 28.82 -4.15 0.75
N TYR A 55 28.08 -4.04 1.84
CA TYR A 55 28.53 -4.50 3.15
C TYR A 55 28.52 -6.04 3.16
N GLU A 56 29.70 -6.65 3.34
CA GLU A 56 29.81 -8.09 3.61
C GLU A 56 29.41 -8.37 5.06
N TYR A 57 28.60 -9.42 5.27
CA TYR A 57 28.19 -9.83 6.61
C TYR A 57 29.39 -10.31 7.43
N THR A 58 29.73 -9.60 8.52
CA THR A 58 30.88 -9.97 9.37
C THR A 58 30.49 -10.87 10.53
N GLY A 59 29.19 -10.93 10.86
CA GLY A 59 28.66 -11.73 11.95
C GLY A 59 28.76 -11.10 13.34
N ASP A 60 29.21 -9.85 13.40
CA ASP A 60 29.41 -9.11 14.65
C ASP A 60 28.19 -8.27 15.08
N THR A 61 27.15 -8.18 14.24
CA THR A 61 25.92 -7.44 14.55
C THR A 61 25.10 -8.13 15.64
N ASP A 62 24.75 -7.36 16.68
CA ASP A 62 23.86 -7.79 17.75
C ASP A 62 22.38 -7.63 17.34
N PHE A 63 21.65 -8.75 17.33
CA PHE A 63 20.22 -8.80 17.01
C PHE A 63 19.34 -9.00 18.26
N THR A 64 19.85 -8.76 19.48
CA THR A 64 19.12 -9.04 20.72
C THR A 64 17.81 -8.24 20.86
N GLU A 65 17.78 -7.00 20.39
CA GLU A 65 16.58 -6.14 20.42
C GLU A 65 15.64 -6.38 19.22
N PHE A 66 16.05 -7.20 18.23
CA PHE A 66 15.23 -7.49 17.07
C PHE A 66 14.17 -8.53 17.43
N SER A 67 12.94 -8.31 16.97
CA SER A 67 11.83 -9.22 17.15
C SER A 67 10.93 -9.27 15.91
N SER A 68 10.13 -10.33 15.77
CA SER A 68 9.01 -10.38 14.83
C SER A 68 7.71 -9.80 15.42
N ASP A 69 7.70 -9.55 16.73
CA ASP A 69 6.56 -8.97 17.44
C ASP A 69 6.36 -7.50 17.07
N THR A 70 5.13 -7.01 17.19
CA THR A 70 4.81 -5.60 16.99
C THR A 70 5.61 -4.72 17.95
N GLN A 71 6.24 -3.69 17.41
CA GLN A 71 7.00 -2.68 18.17
C GLN A 71 6.34 -1.31 17.99
N VAL A 72 6.37 -0.50 19.05
CA VAL A 72 5.66 0.78 19.12
C VAL A 72 6.60 1.84 19.69
N LEU A 73 6.61 3.01 19.07
CA LEU A 73 7.28 4.23 19.52
C LEU A 73 6.24 5.28 19.88
N GLY A 74 6.55 6.12 20.88
CA GLY A 74 5.66 7.21 21.30
C GLY A 74 4.31 6.74 21.87
N GLU A 75 3.40 7.69 22.01
CA GLU A 75 2.00 7.49 22.38
C GLU A 75 1.12 8.31 21.43
N GLU A 76 -0.12 7.87 21.19
CA GLU A 76 -1.08 8.60 20.36
C GLU A 76 -1.40 9.97 21.00
N THR A 77 -1.17 11.04 20.26
CA THR A 77 -1.45 12.42 20.68
C THR A 77 -2.08 13.24 19.56
N GLU A 78 -2.39 14.51 19.84
CA GLU A 78 -2.89 15.46 18.85
C GLU A 78 -1.75 16.17 18.09
N ALA A 79 -0.49 15.83 18.38
CA ALA A 79 0.66 16.41 17.70
C ALA A 79 0.65 16.00 16.22
N THR A 80 1.06 16.94 15.37
CA THR A 80 1.19 16.68 13.94
C THR A 80 2.64 16.63 13.53
N PHE A 81 2.94 15.74 12.59
CA PHE A 81 4.27 15.52 12.07
C PHE A 81 4.29 15.70 10.56
N ALA A 82 5.46 16.03 10.03
CA ALA A 82 5.75 15.95 8.60
C ALA A 82 6.94 15.00 8.39
N ILE A 83 6.80 14.04 7.48
CA ILE A 83 7.89 13.17 7.05
C ILE A 83 8.64 13.93 5.96
N GLU A 84 9.81 14.46 6.31
CA GLU A 84 10.59 15.31 5.41
C GLU A 84 11.46 14.50 4.44
N GLU A 85 11.89 13.31 4.86
CA GLU A 85 12.88 12.53 4.13
C GLU A 85 12.84 11.05 4.53
N LEU A 86 13.19 10.19 3.58
CA LEU A 86 13.43 8.77 3.79
C LEU A 86 14.76 8.36 3.12
N GLU A 87 15.71 7.95 3.96
CA GLU A 87 16.96 7.36 3.54
C GLU A 87 16.99 5.86 3.87
N ASP A 88 17.66 5.08 3.03
CA ASP A 88 17.93 3.67 3.32
C ASP A 88 19.40 3.33 3.06
N VAL A 89 19.94 2.43 3.88
CA VAL A 89 21.35 2.05 3.80
C VAL A 89 21.53 0.58 4.17
N SER A 90 22.37 -0.10 3.39
CA SER A 90 22.81 -1.45 3.70
C SER A 90 23.76 -1.44 4.90
N ARG A 91 23.56 -2.37 5.84
CA ARG A 91 24.43 -2.56 7.01
C ARG A 91 24.81 -4.03 7.14
N ASP A 92 25.67 -4.34 8.08
CA ASP A 92 26.08 -5.72 8.36
C ASP A 92 24.88 -6.54 8.89
N GLY A 93 24.27 -7.36 8.03
CA GLY A 93 23.22 -8.31 8.39
C GLY A 93 21.80 -7.73 8.49
N PHE A 94 21.61 -6.44 8.19
CA PHE A 94 20.30 -5.80 8.13
C PHE A 94 20.29 -4.61 7.16
N HIS A 95 19.10 -4.27 6.68
CA HIS A 95 18.84 -3.02 5.98
C HIS A 95 18.25 -2.00 6.94
N GLN A 96 18.72 -0.75 6.89
CA GLN A 96 18.20 0.32 7.73
C GLN A 96 17.42 1.33 6.90
N PHE A 97 16.20 1.65 7.31
CA PHE A 97 15.37 2.73 6.80
C PHE A 97 15.28 3.82 7.88
N THR A 98 15.60 5.05 7.53
CA THR A 98 15.57 6.21 8.42
C THR A 98 14.58 7.23 7.87
N PHE A 99 13.50 7.47 8.61
CA PHE A 99 12.53 8.52 8.33
C PHE A 99 12.86 9.75 9.17
N THR A 100 12.96 10.91 8.53
CA THR A 100 13.18 12.19 9.21
C THR A 100 11.84 12.87 9.41
N LEU A 101 11.40 13.01 10.67
CA LEU A 101 10.14 13.67 11.02
C LEU A 101 10.39 15.02 11.68
N THR A 102 9.53 16.00 11.37
CA THR A 102 9.49 17.29 12.06
C THR A 102 8.14 17.56 12.68
N THR A 103 8.12 18.24 13.83
CA THR A 103 6.92 18.64 14.56
C THR A 103 7.11 19.97 15.29
N GLY A 104 6.01 20.70 15.48
CA GLY A 104 5.97 21.91 16.32
C GLY A 104 5.80 21.62 17.82
N ASP A 105 5.34 20.43 18.18
CA ASP A 105 4.87 20.10 19.54
C ASP A 105 5.93 19.42 20.41
N GLU A 106 7.11 19.14 19.85
CA GLU A 106 8.26 18.46 20.49
C GLU A 106 7.99 17.04 20.98
N GLU A 107 6.80 16.50 20.71
CA GLU A 107 6.41 15.13 21.08
C GLU A 107 7.12 14.09 20.22
N GLU A 108 7.29 12.89 20.77
CA GLU A 108 7.83 11.74 20.04
C GLU A 108 6.77 11.20 19.06
N PRO A 109 7.12 10.90 17.79
CA PRO A 109 6.19 10.36 16.82
C PRO A 109 5.57 9.04 17.28
N PHE A 110 4.26 8.89 17.10
CA PHE A 110 3.57 7.62 17.33
C PHE A 110 3.69 6.72 16.11
N VAL A 111 4.50 5.67 16.23
CA VAL A 111 4.83 4.77 15.11
C VAL A 111 4.73 3.33 15.55
N THR A 112 4.09 2.50 14.73
CA THR A 112 4.01 1.06 14.93
C THR A 112 4.69 0.30 13.80
N ALA A 113 5.53 -0.68 14.12
CA ALA A 113 6.07 -1.62 13.14
C ALA A 113 5.56 -3.04 13.43
N SER A 114 5.10 -3.75 12.39
CA SER A 114 4.57 -5.11 12.52
C SER A 114 4.89 -5.99 11.30
N TYR A 115 5.17 -7.27 11.53
CA TYR A 115 5.36 -8.22 10.43
C TYR A 115 4.01 -8.82 9.99
N LEU A 116 3.62 -8.53 8.75
CA LEU A 116 2.41 -9.06 8.11
C LEU A 116 2.78 -10.27 7.25
N SER A 117 2.85 -11.44 7.89
CA SER A 117 3.28 -12.69 7.25
C SER A 117 2.49 -13.06 5.98
N ASN A 118 1.18 -12.80 5.95
CA ASN A 118 0.31 -13.07 4.80
C ASN A 118 0.62 -12.18 3.58
N MET A 119 1.29 -11.05 3.80
CA MET A 119 1.69 -10.11 2.75
C MET A 119 3.19 -10.16 2.46
N GLY A 120 3.99 -10.83 3.30
CA GLY A 120 5.45 -10.84 3.16
C GLY A 120 6.08 -9.48 3.43
N VAL A 121 5.51 -8.67 4.34
CA VAL A 121 5.99 -7.30 4.59
C VAL A 121 6.21 -7.01 6.07
N VAL A 122 7.18 -6.15 6.37
CA VAL A 122 7.21 -5.40 7.63
C VAL A 122 6.52 -4.06 7.37
N ARG A 123 5.35 -3.85 7.97
CA ARG A 123 4.60 -2.59 7.84
C ARG A 123 5.03 -1.62 8.93
N VAL A 124 5.36 -0.39 8.52
CA VAL A 124 5.51 0.77 9.39
C VAL A 124 4.29 1.66 9.22
N ASP A 125 3.70 2.03 10.34
CA ASP A 125 2.47 2.79 10.45
C ASP A 125 2.76 4.07 11.25
N PHE A 126 2.72 5.20 10.55
CA PHE A 126 2.90 6.53 11.14
C PHE A 126 1.54 7.18 11.36
N GLN A 127 1.33 7.70 12.56
CA GLN A 127 0.09 8.40 12.95
C GLN A 127 0.34 9.91 13.10
N GLY A 128 -0.71 10.72 12.85
CA GLY A 128 -0.64 12.17 12.97
C GLY A 128 0.22 12.84 11.89
N ILE A 129 0.33 12.24 10.71
CA ILE A 129 1.09 12.81 9.60
C ILE A 129 0.25 13.83 8.84
N SER A 130 0.79 15.04 8.71
CA SER A 130 0.17 16.15 7.97
C SER A 130 0.73 16.31 6.56
N ARG A 131 1.92 15.76 6.32
CA ARG A 131 2.63 15.87 5.05
C ARG A 131 3.71 14.79 4.93
N ASP A 132 3.79 14.21 3.74
CA ASP A 132 4.85 13.30 3.33
C ASP A 132 5.70 13.90 2.20
N SER A 133 7.02 13.76 2.28
CA SER A 133 7.99 14.23 1.30
C SER A 133 9.10 13.20 1.05
N THR A 134 8.80 11.91 1.21
CA THR A 134 9.75 10.80 0.98
C THR A 134 10.08 10.52 -0.49
N ASP A 135 9.46 11.26 -1.42
CA ASP A 135 9.50 11.05 -2.87
C ASP A 135 8.95 9.69 -3.34
N ILE A 136 8.25 8.95 -2.48
CA ILE A 136 7.51 7.74 -2.84
C ILE A 136 6.02 8.08 -2.78
N GLY A 137 5.37 8.25 -3.93
CA GLY A 137 3.93 8.52 -3.97
C GLY A 137 3.08 7.32 -3.54
N TYR A 138 1.80 7.54 -3.23
CA TYR A 138 0.88 6.45 -2.91
C TYR A 138 0.83 5.40 -4.03
N GLN A 139 0.85 4.14 -3.62
CA GLN A 139 0.93 2.96 -4.50
C GLN A 139 2.16 2.94 -5.41
N GLN A 140 3.23 3.65 -5.04
CA GLN A 140 4.54 3.58 -5.68
C GLN A 140 5.53 2.86 -4.76
N GLU A 141 6.66 2.46 -5.34
CA GLU A 141 7.71 1.75 -4.65
C GLU A 141 9.10 2.25 -5.05
N ARG A 142 10.05 2.05 -4.13
CA ARG A 142 11.48 2.19 -4.38
C ARG A 142 12.15 0.84 -4.15
N GLU A 143 12.91 0.39 -5.14
CA GLU A 143 13.63 -0.88 -5.09
C GLU A 143 14.82 -0.80 -4.12
N VAL A 144 15.02 -1.89 -3.38
CA VAL A 144 16.15 -2.08 -2.46
C VAL A 144 17.03 -3.23 -2.94
N ASP A 145 16.42 -4.38 -3.25
CA ASP A 145 17.01 -5.64 -3.69
C ASP A 145 18.33 -6.02 -3.00
N LYS A 146 18.27 -6.18 -1.67
CA LYS A 146 19.44 -6.57 -0.87
C LYS A 146 19.13 -7.71 0.07
N GLU A 147 19.75 -8.86 -0.21
CA GLU A 147 19.69 -10.09 0.61
C GLU A 147 18.27 -10.43 1.10
N GLY A 148 17.29 -10.26 0.21
CA GLY A 148 15.90 -10.60 0.48
C GLY A 148 15.06 -9.50 1.15
N VAL A 149 15.60 -8.31 1.38
CA VAL A 149 14.83 -7.05 1.52
C VAL A 149 14.66 -6.47 0.12
N LEU A 150 13.42 -6.42 -0.37
CA LEU A 150 13.13 -6.28 -1.79
C LEU A 150 12.89 -4.81 -2.18
N LYS A 151 12.04 -4.13 -1.42
CA LYS A 151 11.57 -2.78 -1.74
C LYS A 151 10.92 -2.13 -0.53
N ILE A 152 10.69 -0.83 -0.63
CA ILE A 152 9.73 -0.11 0.18
C ILE A 152 8.58 0.37 -0.70
N TYR A 153 7.35 0.14 -0.24
CA TYR A 153 6.11 0.49 -0.93
C TYR A 153 5.27 1.42 -0.06
N HIS A 154 4.81 2.54 -0.62
CA HIS A 154 3.93 3.47 0.08
C HIS A 154 2.47 3.06 -0.13
N ASN A 155 1.83 2.55 0.91
CA ASN A 155 0.47 2.03 0.89
C ASN A 155 -0.56 3.12 1.24
N ILE A 156 -1.82 2.91 0.84
CA ILE A 156 -2.92 3.82 1.13
C ILE A 156 -3.57 3.44 2.46
N SER A 157 -3.73 4.43 3.35
CA SER A 157 -4.59 4.29 4.54
C SER A 157 -6.03 4.73 4.27
N ALA A 158 -6.96 4.23 5.08
CA ALA A 158 -8.31 4.77 5.18
C ALA A 158 -8.38 6.07 5.99
N ASP A 159 -7.38 6.32 6.84
CA ASP A 159 -7.26 7.49 7.70
C ASP A 159 -6.31 8.51 7.07
N ALA A 160 -6.75 9.76 7.00
CA ALA A 160 -6.08 10.81 6.20
C ALA A 160 -4.80 11.37 6.83
N ASP A 161 -4.57 11.09 8.11
CA ASP A 161 -3.40 11.46 8.89
C ASP A 161 -2.48 10.26 9.18
N GLN A 162 -2.65 9.18 8.43
CA GLN A 162 -1.87 7.96 8.59
C GLN A 162 -1.08 7.65 7.32
N GLU A 163 0.23 7.46 7.46
CA GLU A 163 1.09 7.00 6.37
C GLU A 163 1.57 5.57 6.62
N LEU A 164 1.45 4.73 5.59
CA LEU A 164 1.75 3.30 5.68
C LEU A 164 2.87 2.92 4.72
N TYR A 165 3.97 2.40 5.26
CA TYR A 165 5.10 1.91 4.49
C TYR A 165 5.25 0.41 4.64
N ASP A 166 5.21 -0.33 3.53
CA ASP A 166 5.42 -1.77 3.51
C ASP A 166 6.84 -2.08 3.03
N ILE A 167 7.66 -2.66 3.89
CA ILE A 167 8.97 -3.19 3.52
C ILE A 167 8.82 -4.62 3.04
N GLY A 168 9.03 -4.84 1.75
CA GLY A 168 8.97 -6.15 1.12
C GLY A 168 10.10 -7.08 1.57
N VAL A 169 9.75 -8.26 2.08
CA VAL A 169 10.74 -9.27 2.49
C VAL A 169 10.44 -10.64 1.88
N SER A 170 11.47 -11.26 1.33
CA SER A 170 11.36 -12.55 0.65
C SER A 170 11.06 -13.74 1.58
N ARG A 171 11.31 -13.60 2.88
CA ARG A 171 10.98 -14.59 3.93
C ARG A 171 10.68 -13.89 5.25
N SER A 172 10.11 -14.63 6.19
CA SER A 172 9.93 -14.14 7.57
C SER A 172 11.26 -13.69 8.17
N THR A 173 11.21 -12.50 8.78
CA THR A 173 12.37 -11.85 9.39
C THR A 173 12.00 -11.17 10.70
N ILE A 174 13.01 -10.71 11.41
CA ILE A 174 12.90 -9.89 12.61
C ILE A 174 13.34 -8.47 12.29
N PHE A 175 12.80 -7.50 13.02
CA PHE A 175 13.10 -6.09 12.84
C PHE A 175 13.28 -5.40 14.20
N PHE A 176 13.83 -4.20 14.19
CA PHE A 176 13.96 -3.34 15.35
C PHE A 176 13.57 -1.91 14.98
N LEU A 177 12.63 -1.34 15.73
CA LEU A 177 12.11 0.00 15.55
C LEU A 177 12.60 0.89 16.71
N THR A 178 13.23 2.02 16.39
CA THR A 178 13.74 2.97 17.39
C THR A 178 13.57 4.42 16.92
N SER A 179 13.66 5.36 17.85
CA SER A 179 13.60 6.80 17.60
C SER A 179 14.81 7.50 18.21
N GLU A 180 15.25 8.59 17.57
CA GLU A 180 16.28 9.48 18.11
C GLU A 180 15.85 10.93 17.88
N GLN A 181 15.79 11.73 18.96
CA GLN A 181 15.62 13.17 18.82
C GLN A 181 16.95 13.81 18.46
N ILE A 182 17.03 14.37 17.25
CA ILE A 182 18.26 14.97 16.71
C ILE A 182 18.39 16.41 17.21
N GLU A 183 17.27 17.12 17.18
CA GLU A 183 17.09 18.45 17.72
C GLU A 183 15.63 18.65 18.12
N LYS A 184 15.35 19.75 18.80
CA LYS A 184 14.01 20.06 19.31
C LYS A 184 12.99 20.07 18.15
N GLY A 185 12.01 19.18 18.23
CA GLY A 185 10.97 19.03 17.22
C GLY A 185 11.41 18.27 15.96
N LYS A 186 12.57 17.61 15.96
CA LYS A 186 13.05 16.78 14.84
C LYS A 186 13.52 15.41 15.31
N TRP A 187 12.99 14.38 14.67
CA TRP A 187 13.20 12.99 15.05
C TRP A 187 13.69 12.18 13.86
N TYR A 188 14.62 11.25 14.12
CA TYR A 188 14.79 10.08 13.29
C TYR A 188 13.90 8.97 13.83
N VAL A 189 13.11 8.37 12.95
CA VAL A 189 12.46 7.07 13.19
C VAL A 189 13.19 6.05 12.33
N ILE A 190 13.78 5.05 12.98
CA ILE A 190 14.72 4.11 12.36
C ILE A 190 14.12 2.72 12.44
N LEU A 191 13.87 2.12 11.27
CA LEU A 191 13.52 0.71 11.14
C LEU A 191 14.73 -0.07 10.63
N GLN A 192 15.17 -1.05 11.38
CA GLN A 192 16.20 -1.99 10.97
C GLN A 192 15.55 -3.35 10.69
N VAL A 193 15.69 -3.83 9.45
CA VAL A 193 15.13 -5.11 9.01
C VAL A 193 16.26 -6.09 8.76
N LYS A 194 16.34 -7.17 9.54
CA LYS A 194 17.36 -8.20 9.35
C LYS A 194 17.21 -8.82 7.96
N TYR A 195 18.32 -9.05 7.27
CA TYR A 195 18.28 -9.70 5.96
C TYR A 195 17.75 -11.14 6.07
N PRO A 196 16.64 -11.50 5.39
CA PRO A 196 16.10 -12.85 5.40
C PRO A 196 16.85 -13.83 4.48
N GLY A 197 17.76 -13.31 3.65
CA GLY A 197 18.40 -14.02 2.55
C GLY A 197 17.51 -14.06 1.31
N ALA A 198 18.12 -14.06 0.13
CA ALA A 198 17.38 -14.10 -1.14
C ALA A 198 16.49 -15.35 -1.26
N ALA A 199 15.35 -15.21 -1.94
CA ALA A 199 14.50 -16.31 -2.35
C ALA A 199 14.22 -16.19 -3.85
N ASP A 200 14.43 -17.28 -4.58
CA ASP A 200 13.95 -17.39 -5.95
C ASP A 200 12.47 -17.74 -5.91
N VAL A 201 11.64 -16.87 -6.47
CA VAL A 201 10.20 -17.09 -6.57
C VAL A 201 9.84 -17.16 -8.06
N ASP A 202 9.50 -18.36 -8.53
CA ASP A 202 9.00 -18.60 -9.88
C ASP A 202 7.48 -18.43 -9.88
N VAL A 203 7.02 -17.21 -10.16
CA VAL A 203 5.61 -16.82 -10.19
C VAL A 203 5.36 -15.98 -11.44
N ASP A 204 4.23 -16.22 -12.09
CA ASP A 204 3.74 -15.35 -13.15
C ASP A 204 3.30 -14.01 -12.57
N LEU A 205 3.96 -12.92 -12.96
CA LEU A 205 3.64 -11.57 -12.53
C LEU A 205 2.82 -10.79 -13.58
N GLY A 206 2.38 -11.45 -14.65
CA GLY A 206 1.58 -10.87 -15.70
C GLY A 206 2.37 -9.97 -16.65
N SER A 207 1.69 -8.97 -17.19
CA SER A 207 2.20 -8.14 -18.26
C SER A 207 3.10 -7.02 -17.76
N GLU A 208 4.19 -6.79 -18.48
CA GLU A 208 5.04 -5.61 -18.28
C GLU A 208 4.57 -4.39 -19.10
N ASN A 209 3.70 -4.61 -20.10
CA ASN A 209 3.32 -3.61 -21.09
C ASN A 209 1.81 -3.35 -21.08
N PHE A 210 1.43 -2.12 -21.41
CA PHE A 210 0.06 -1.75 -21.71
C PHE A 210 -0.35 -2.32 -23.09
N SER A 211 -1.57 -2.86 -23.19
CA SER A 211 -2.18 -3.33 -24.44
C SER A 211 -3.70 -3.31 -24.33
N GLU A 212 -4.39 -3.42 -25.47
CA GLU A 212 -5.83 -3.71 -25.55
C GLU A 212 -6.11 -5.23 -25.60
N ASP A 213 -5.08 -6.03 -25.92
CA ASP A 213 -5.19 -7.50 -26.00
C ASP A 213 -5.41 -8.14 -24.63
N ASP A 214 -6.08 -9.30 -24.62
CA ASP A 214 -6.30 -10.14 -23.42
C ASP A 214 -5.01 -10.38 -22.62
N GLN A 215 -5.08 -10.20 -21.30
CA GLN A 215 -3.96 -10.44 -20.39
C GLN A 215 -4.37 -11.39 -19.28
N SER A 216 -3.44 -12.22 -18.81
CA SER A 216 -3.71 -13.18 -17.75
C SER A 216 -2.48 -13.43 -16.89
N ILE A 217 -2.74 -13.77 -15.64
CA ILE A 217 -1.77 -14.27 -14.68
C ILE A 217 -2.21 -15.69 -14.29
N VAL A 218 -1.30 -16.64 -14.41
CA VAL A 218 -1.52 -18.01 -13.93
C VAL A 218 -0.96 -18.14 -12.52
N GLY A 219 -1.86 -18.35 -11.55
CA GLY A 219 -1.53 -18.36 -10.14
C GLY A 219 -2.31 -19.38 -9.34
N VAL A 220 -2.38 -19.17 -8.03
CA VAL A 220 -3.10 -20.05 -7.10
C VAL A 220 -4.61 -19.98 -7.26
N THR A 221 -5.30 -20.98 -6.71
CA THR A 221 -6.76 -21.11 -6.82
C THR A 221 -7.43 -21.17 -5.45
N ALA A 222 -8.76 -21.34 -5.42
CA ALA A 222 -9.51 -21.50 -4.18
C ALA A 222 -9.02 -22.69 -3.34
N GLU A 223 -8.49 -23.76 -3.95
CA GLU A 223 -7.95 -24.92 -3.24
C GLU A 223 -6.72 -24.57 -2.38
N ASP A 224 -5.93 -23.58 -2.82
CA ASP A 224 -4.77 -23.04 -2.12
C ASP A 224 -5.14 -21.89 -1.16
N GLY A 225 -6.42 -21.60 -1.01
CA GLY A 225 -6.94 -20.52 -0.16
C GLY A 225 -6.78 -19.11 -0.75
N ALA A 226 -6.67 -18.98 -2.08
CA ALA A 226 -6.57 -17.70 -2.76
C ALA A 226 -7.68 -16.72 -2.33
N THR A 227 -7.29 -15.55 -1.82
CA THR A 227 -8.22 -14.59 -1.21
C THR A 227 -7.87 -13.17 -1.59
N ILE A 228 -8.88 -12.39 -1.98
CA ILE A 228 -8.80 -10.92 -2.04
C ILE A 228 -9.20 -10.37 -0.67
N SER A 229 -8.27 -9.67 0.00
CA SER A 229 -8.51 -9.14 1.35
C SER A 229 -9.06 -7.71 1.35
N SER A 230 -8.61 -6.90 0.40
CA SER A 230 -8.91 -5.47 0.29
C SER A 230 -8.56 -4.97 -1.10
N TYR A 231 -9.00 -3.75 -1.40
CA TYR A 231 -8.58 -3.02 -2.60
C TYR A 231 -8.19 -1.59 -2.23
N SER A 232 -7.40 -0.96 -3.08
CA SER A 232 -7.10 0.47 -3.04
C SER A 232 -6.93 0.98 -4.47
N TYR A 233 -7.13 2.27 -4.69
CA TYR A 233 -6.96 2.86 -6.01
C TYR A 233 -6.30 4.24 -5.91
N SER A 234 -5.63 4.62 -6.99
CA SER A 234 -5.13 5.97 -7.21
C SER A 234 -5.39 6.38 -8.66
N SER A 235 -5.48 7.68 -8.89
CA SER A 235 -5.58 8.25 -10.23
C SER A 235 -4.65 9.45 -10.37
N GLY A 236 -3.86 9.50 -11.43
CA GLY A 236 -2.96 10.61 -11.72
C GLY A 236 -2.44 10.54 -13.15
N THR A 237 -2.15 11.69 -13.76
CA THR A 237 -1.59 11.77 -15.13
C THR A 237 -2.34 10.95 -16.20
N GLY A 238 -3.67 10.84 -16.07
CA GLY A 238 -4.51 10.03 -16.97
C GLY A 238 -4.49 8.52 -16.73
N LEU A 239 -3.74 8.05 -15.73
CA LEU A 239 -3.64 6.65 -15.33
C LEU A 239 -4.54 6.36 -14.12
N LEU A 240 -5.43 5.38 -14.24
CA LEU A 240 -6.13 4.77 -13.11
C LEU A 240 -5.37 3.50 -12.70
N LYS A 241 -4.97 3.43 -11.43
CA LYS A 241 -4.35 2.23 -10.84
C LYS A 241 -5.26 1.65 -9.78
N LEU A 242 -5.66 0.40 -9.95
CA LEU A 242 -6.42 -0.38 -8.98
C LEU A 242 -5.55 -1.52 -8.47
N VAL A 243 -5.49 -1.69 -7.15
CA VAL A 243 -4.66 -2.69 -6.49
C VAL A 243 -5.52 -3.54 -5.59
N TRP A 244 -5.62 -4.84 -5.88
CA TRP A 244 -6.17 -5.83 -4.98
C TRP A 244 -5.06 -6.40 -4.12
N THR A 245 -5.21 -6.33 -2.79
CA THR A 245 -4.33 -7.05 -1.87
C THR A 245 -4.79 -8.49 -1.80
N VAL A 246 -3.87 -9.42 -2.04
CA VAL A 246 -4.16 -10.85 -2.15
C VAL A 246 -3.36 -11.67 -1.15
N THR A 247 -3.91 -12.81 -0.76
CA THR A 247 -3.30 -13.75 0.20
C THR A 247 -3.63 -15.19 -0.18
N SER A 248 -2.85 -16.15 0.31
CA SER A 248 -3.13 -17.58 0.16
C SER A 248 -2.60 -18.37 1.35
N GLN A 249 -2.78 -19.70 1.34
CA GLN A 249 -2.19 -20.62 2.33
C GLN A 249 -0.84 -21.20 1.89
N VAL A 250 -0.35 -20.82 0.71
CA VAL A 250 0.94 -21.26 0.15
C VAL A 250 1.87 -20.06 -0.06
N ASP A 251 3.16 -20.33 -0.29
CA ASP A 251 4.21 -19.30 -0.32
C ASP A 251 4.06 -18.28 -1.46
N ASN A 252 3.32 -18.62 -2.53
CA ASN A 252 3.09 -17.77 -3.71
C ASN A 252 1.59 -17.40 -3.81
N PRO A 253 1.16 -16.25 -3.26
CA PRO A 253 -0.25 -15.99 -3.04
C PRO A 253 -0.98 -15.28 -4.19
N ILE A 254 -0.35 -15.12 -5.35
CA ILE A 254 -0.96 -14.45 -6.49
C ILE A 254 -2.03 -15.37 -7.10
N PRO A 255 -3.31 -14.99 -7.10
CA PRO A 255 -4.37 -15.80 -7.70
C PRO A 255 -4.29 -15.80 -9.22
N SER A 256 -4.87 -16.83 -9.84
CA SER A 256 -5.17 -16.78 -11.28
C SER A 256 -6.18 -15.66 -11.57
N VAL A 257 -5.87 -14.81 -12.55
CA VAL A 257 -6.71 -13.67 -12.94
C VAL A 257 -6.52 -13.36 -14.42
N SER A 258 -7.58 -12.93 -15.10
CA SER A 258 -7.53 -12.45 -16.48
C SER A 258 -8.24 -11.12 -16.64
N ALA A 259 -7.84 -10.34 -17.63
CA ALA A 259 -8.50 -9.12 -18.06
C ALA A 259 -8.73 -9.18 -19.58
N THR A 260 -9.92 -8.77 -20.02
CA THR A 260 -10.34 -8.76 -21.44
C THR A 260 -11.44 -7.74 -21.67
N TYR A 261 -11.53 -7.19 -22.88
CA TYR A 261 -12.73 -6.44 -23.30
C TYR A 261 -13.87 -7.41 -23.67
N ASN A 262 -15.11 -7.06 -23.32
CA ASN A 262 -16.31 -7.81 -23.71
C ASN A 262 -16.91 -7.28 -25.03
N GLU A 263 -18.06 -7.82 -25.46
CA GLU A 263 -18.73 -7.39 -26.71
C GLU A 263 -19.29 -5.95 -26.66
N ASP A 264 -19.43 -5.38 -25.47
CA ASP A 264 -19.93 -4.03 -25.20
C ASP A 264 -18.79 -3.02 -24.95
N ASP A 265 -17.53 -3.40 -25.26
CA ASP A 265 -16.31 -2.61 -25.04
C ASP A 265 -16.04 -2.27 -23.55
N GLU A 266 -16.58 -3.06 -22.62
CA GLU A 266 -16.30 -2.95 -21.19
C GLU A 266 -15.10 -3.82 -20.82
N LEU A 267 -14.20 -3.30 -19.99
CA LEU A 267 -13.06 -4.06 -19.49
C LEU A 267 -13.53 -4.98 -18.36
N VAL A 268 -13.32 -6.28 -18.50
CA VAL A 268 -13.74 -7.31 -17.55
C VAL A 268 -12.53 -7.98 -16.93
N VAL A 269 -12.38 -7.89 -15.62
CA VAL A 269 -11.37 -8.61 -14.84
C VAL A 269 -12.02 -9.79 -14.12
N THR A 270 -11.53 -10.99 -14.37
CA THR A 270 -12.06 -12.24 -13.82
C THR A 270 -11.02 -12.92 -12.97
N PHE A 271 -11.34 -13.13 -11.70
CA PHE A 271 -10.65 -14.09 -10.83
C PHE A 271 -11.43 -15.40 -10.86
N ASP A 272 -10.90 -16.40 -11.58
CA ASP A 272 -11.63 -17.63 -11.88
C ASP A 272 -11.94 -18.48 -10.64
N SER A 273 -11.03 -18.46 -9.65
CA SER A 273 -11.11 -19.33 -8.48
C SER A 273 -10.49 -18.68 -7.25
N LEU A 274 -11.34 -18.10 -6.41
CA LEU A 274 -11.00 -17.56 -5.10
C LEU A 274 -11.76 -18.30 -4.01
N ALA A 275 -11.07 -18.64 -2.92
CA ALA A 275 -11.71 -19.13 -1.71
C ALA A 275 -12.54 -18.04 -1.04
N THR A 276 -12.10 -16.78 -1.14
CA THR A 276 -12.83 -15.64 -0.58
C THR A 276 -12.52 -14.36 -1.37
N ASP A 277 -13.55 -13.55 -1.58
CA ASP A 277 -13.40 -12.17 -2.03
C ASP A 277 -14.11 -11.26 -1.03
N ARG A 278 -13.32 -10.52 -0.24
CA ARG A 278 -13.85 -9.59 0.76
C ARG A 278 -14.34 -8.29 0.14
N VAL A 279 -13.85 -7.94 -1.05
CA VAL A 279 -14.23 -6.70 -1.76
C VAL A 279 -15.65 -6.83 -2.29
N ALA A 280 -15.98 -7.97 -2.89
CA ALA A 280 -17.35 -8.30 -3.27
C ALA A 280 -18.34 -8.31 -2.08
N ALA A 281 -17.85 -8.52 -0.84
CA ALA A 281 -18.68 -8.45 0.36
C ALA A 281 -18.97 -7.01 0.83
N PHE A 282 -18.21 -6.00 0.36
CA PHE A 282 -18.42 -4.60 0.71
C PHE A 282 -19.52 -3.93 -0.13
N GLY A 283 -19.82 -4.47 -1.31
CA GLY A 283 -20.91 -4.03 -2.17
C GLY A 283 -20.71 -4.50 -3.60
N ASP A 284 -21.77 -4.34 -4.40
CA ASP A 284 -21.80 -4.80 -5.80
C ASP A 284 -21.18 -3.78 -6.77
N THR A 285 -20.61 -2.68 -6.25
CA THR A 285 -20.11 -1.57 -7.07
C THR A 285 -18.99 -0.80 -6.38
N LEU A 286 -17.92 -0.54 -7.13
CA LEU A 286 -16.81 0.35 -6.75
C LEU A 286 -16.90 1.63 -7.58
N THR A 287 -17.07 2.78 -6.92
CA THR A 287 -16.98 4.09 -7.59
C THR A 287 -15.53 4.54 -7.61
N LEU A 288 -14.97 4.68 -8.80
CA LEU A 288 -13.61 5.10 -9.06
C LEU A 288 -13.59 6.55 -9.60
N PRO A 289 -12.42 7.19 -9.69
CA PRO A 289 -12.28 8.54 -10.26
C PRO A 289 -12.80 8.63 -11.70
N SER A 290 -13.04 9.85 -12.17
CA SER A 290 -13.47 10.13 -13.56
C SER A 290 -14.78 9.44 -13.96
N SER A 291 -15.68 9.20 -13.01
CA SER A 291 -16.96 8.48 -13.22
C SER A 291 -16.82 7.02 -13.64
N ILE A 292 -15.63 6.42 -13.51
CA ILE A 292 -15.43 5.00 -13.76
C ILE A 292 -16.11 4.21 -12.65
N ILE A 293 -16.80 3.14 -13.03
CA ILE A 293 -17.51 2.25 -12.12
C ILE A 293 -17.02 0.83 -12.37
N ALA A 294 -16.65 0.12 -11.31
CA ALA A 294 -16.43 -1.32 -11.38
C ALA A 294 -17.63 -2.03 -10.74
N GLU A 295 -18.45 -2.71 -11.54
CA GLU A 295 -19.48 -3.61 -11.03
C GLU A 295 -18.83 -4.91 -10.58
N VAL A 296 -19.21 -5.39 -9.39
CA VAL A 296 -18.60 -6.58 -8.78
C VAL A 296 -19.65 -7.67 -8.68
N GLU A 297 -19.41 -8.78 -9.37
CA GLU A 297 -20.25 -9.97 -9.30
C GLU A 297 -19.44 -11.16 -8.79
N ARG A 298 -20.00 -11.92 -7.85
CA ARG A 298 -19.41 -13.17 -7.38
C ARG A 298 -20.38 -14.33 -7.55
N VAL A 299 -19.95 -15.34 -8.31
CA VAL A 299 -20.72 -16.58 -8.56
C VAL A 299 -19.87 -17.78 -8.16
N GLY A 300 -20.21 -18.37 -7.01
CA GLY A 300 -19.43 -19.47 -6.45
C GLY A 300 -18.03 -19.00 -6.05
N ASP A 301 -17.02 -19.61 -6.66
CA ASP A 301 -15.61 -19.28 -6.40
C ASP A 301 -15.08 -18.18 -7.34
N SER A 302 -15.81 -17.84 -8.40
CA SER A 302 -15.41 -16.82 -9.36
C SER A 302 -15.89 -15.43 -8.95
N SER A 303 -15.00 -14.45 -9.03
CA SER A 303 -15.32 -13.02 -8.90
C SER A 303 -15.01 -12.29 -10.20
N VAL A 304 -15.93 -11.48 -10.67
CA VAL A 304 -15.86 -10.69 -11.90
C VAL A 304 -16.01 -9.20 -11.55
N TYR A 305 -15.10 -8.38 -12.09
CA TYR A 305 -15.13 -6.93 -11.99
C TYR A 305 -15.30 -6.35 -13.40
N THR A 306 -16.47 -5.76 -13.68
CA THR A 306 -16.78 -5.15 -14.97
C THR A 306 -16.65 -3.64 -14.89
N PHE A 307 -15.71 -3.08 -15.62
CA PHE A 307 -15.40 -1.65 -15.61
C PHE A 307 -16.18 -0.93 -16.72
N THR A 308 -17.00 0.03 -16.30
CA THR A 308 -17.79 0.90 -17.16
C THR A 308 -17.42 2.37 -16.94
N GLY A 309 -17.86 3.25 -17.85
CA GLY A 309 -17.50 4.67 -17.81
C GLY A 309 -16.10 4.97 -18.37
N LEU A 310 -15.51 4.01 -19.10
CA LEU A 310 -14.35 4.27 -19.95
C LEU A 310 -14.85 4.98 -21.22
N ASP A 311 -14.40 6.21 -21.49
CA ASP A 311 -14.87 7.02 -22.62
C ASP A 311 -14.65 6.35 -24.00
N GLU A 312 -13.67 5.44 -24.07
CA GLU A 312 -13.30 4.61 -25.22
C GLU A 312 -12.54 3.36 -24.74
N VAL A 313 -12.28 2.41 -25.65
CA VAL A 313 -11.34 1.30 -25.38
C VAL A 313 -9.98 1.91 -25.03
N ARG A 314 -9.42 1.44 -23.93
CA ARG A 314 -8.19 1.94 -23.33
C ARG A 314 -7.18 0.83 -23.24
N GLU A 315 -5.92 1.18 -23.31
CA GLU A 315 -4.88 0.20 -23.04
C GLU A 315 -4.82 -0.04 -21.54
N TYR A 316 -4.67 -1.30 -21.15
CA TYR A 316 -4.53 -1.68 -19.76
C TYR A 316 -3.30 -2.57 -19.57
N LYS A 317 -2.85 -2.67 -18.32
CA LYS A 317 -1.81 -3.59 -17.89
C LYS A 317 -2.30 -4.31 -16.65
N LEU A 318 -2.35 -5.63 -16.74
CA LEU A 318 -2.63 -6.53 -15.63
C LEU A 318 -1.30 -7.14 -15.16
N SER A 319 -0.87 -6.80 -13.96
CA SER A 319 0.35 -7.32 -13.36
C SER A 319 0.15 -7.72 -11.90
N ALA A 320 1.17 -8.33 -11.31
CA ALA A 320 1.20 -8.65 -9.89
C ALA A 320 2.53 -8.24 -9.26
N SER A 321 2.52 -8.11 -7.93
CA SER A 321 3.71 -7.88 -7.14
C SER A 321 3.71 -8.77 -5.91
N LEU A 322 4.90 -9.15 -5.45
CA LEU A 322 5.11 -9.90 -4.21
C LEU A 322 5.70 -8.98 -3.16
N SER A 323 5.30 -9.17 -1.91
CA SER A 323 5.84 -8.45 -0.75
C SER A 323 5.86 -6.93 -0.93
N PRO A 324 4.70 -6.24 -0.95
CA PRO A 324 3.35 -6.75 -0.65
C PRO A 324 2.73 -7.59 -1.78
N ASN A 325 1.92 -8.58 -1.41
CA ASN A 325 1.23 -9.46 -2.35
C ASN A 325 0.01 -8.77 -2.99
N GLN A 326 0.10 -8.46 -4.27
CA GLN A 326 -0.89 -7.63 -4.96
C GLN A 326 -1.17 -8.12 -6.39
N VAL A 327 -2.41 -7.93 -6.83
CA VAL A 327 -2.79 -7.89 -8.25
C VAL A 327 -3.11 -6.44 -8.60
N ILE A 328 -2.57 -5.97 -9.72
CA ILE A 328 -2.56 -4.56 -10.12
C ILE A 328 -3.17 -4.46 -11.51
N LEU A 329 -4.19 -3.61 -11.64
CA LEU A 329 -4.73 -3.18 -12.91
C LEU A 329 -4.43 -1.70 -13.11
N GLU A 330 -3.74 -1.39 -14.20
CA GLU A 330 -3.45 -0.03 -14.64
C GLU A 330 -4.19 0.23 -15.97
N ILE A 331 -4.97 1.30 -16.04
CA ILE A 331 -5.77 1.69 -17.23
C ILE A 331 -5.35 3.10 -17.64
N ARG A 332 -4.96 3.29 -18.91
CA ARG A 332 -4.59 4.59 -19.49
C ARG A 332 -5.58 5.04 -20.55
#